data_AF-A0A8H3B7K7-F1
#
_entry.id   AF-A0A8H3B7K7-F1
#
_cell.length_a   1.000
_cell.length_b   1.000
_cell.length_c   1.000
_cell.angle_alpha   90.00
_cell.angle_beta   90.00
_cell.angle_gamma   90.00
#
_symmetry.space_group_name_H-M   'P 1'
#
loop_
_entity.id
_entity.type
_entity.pdbx_description
1 polymer ?
#
loop_
_entity_poly.entity_id
_entity_poly.type
_entity_poly.pdbx_seq_one_letter_code
_entity_poly.pdbx_strand_id
1 'polypeptide(L)'
;MEGLYLDYQDAYGDMEGVVSNGGPSTSVEAQKPVKRNIIVDDQHPFDLDLYISSYKGQAAIKRLRFVAANSTTLQADALRLAIEQVKAANIDVNLYHQLVTEYNALPSVHKQITLDQDWMTKVKAAKDAEGDRLQVELKTYTTNLIKESTRMAYRDLGNFYRSLGDTGNALKHYSKGRESCTTAGHVLQMNMAAVELLVEQLNFAQIYSYVFKAESALESASTGGAGASAGKGADKPDAEYERARSKLQLANGIAQLGQGNFQKAAWTFLKLEKNVDDWLGT
;
A
#
# COMPACT_ATOMS: atom_id res chain seq x y z
N MET A 1 26.74 20.37 -20.45
CA MET A 1 25.46 20.16 -21.16
C MET A 1 24.38 20.10 -20.08
N GLU A 2 24.20 21.24 -19.43
CA GLU A 2 23.26 21.49 -18.33
C GLU A 2 22.09 22.30 -18.91
N GLY A 3 20.87 22.02 -18.46
CA GLY A 3 19.72 22.88 -18.69
C GLY A 3 18.60 22.22 -19.48
N LEU A 4 17.76 21.40 -18.82
CA LEU A 4 16.39 21.08 -19.23
C LEU A 4 15.53 20.62 -18.01
N TYR A 5 15.69 21.26 -16.84
CA TYR A 5 14.96 20.89 -15.60
C TYR A 5 14.42 22.09 -14.81
N LEU A 6 14.01 23.18 -15.49
CA LEU A 6 13.63 24.43 -14.78
C LEU A 6 12.28 25.08 -15.15
N ASP A 7 11.44 24.49 -16.01
CA ASP A 7 10.18 25.12 -16.43
C ASP A 7 8.90 24.32 -16.11
N TYR A 8 8.75 23.84 -14.87
CA TYR A 8 7.49 23.22 -14.41
C TYR A 8 7.03 23.74 -13.05
N GLN A 9 6.99 25.07 -12.88
CA GLN A 9 6.56 25.69 -11.63
C GLN A 9 5.18 26.39 -11.66
N ASP A 10 4.52 26.56 -12.81
CA ASP A 10 3.32 27.41 -12.90
C ASP A 10 2.04 26.71 -13.40
N ALA A 11 1.63 25.60 -12.76
CA ALA A 11 0.27 25.06 -12.93
C ALA A 11 -0.44 24.71 -11.61
N TYR A 12 0.08 25.23 -10.49
CA TYR A 12 -0.51 25.11 -9.15
C TYR A 12 -1.08 26.45 -8.72
N GLY A 13 -2.27 26.79 -9.21
CA GLY A 13 -3.06 27.93 -8.75
C GLY A 13 -4.27 27.47 -7.93
N ASP A 14 -4.30 27.90 -6.68
CA ASP A 14 -5.44 28.01 -5.75
C ASP A 14 -6.43 26.85 -5.63
N MET A 15 -6.31 26.12 -4.51
CA MET A 15 -7.51 25.68 -3.79
C MET A 15 -7.30 25.76 -2.29
N GLU A 16 -7.57 26.94 -1.73
CA GLU A 16 -7.84 27.12 -0.31
C GLU A 16 -9.10 26.34 0.11
N GLY A 17 -9.14 25.87 1.37
CA GLY A 17 -10.39 25.53 2.05
C GLY A 17 -10.53 24.15 2.68
N VAL A 18 -9.49 23.59 3.31
CA VAL A 18 -9.71 22.54 4.33
C VAL A 18 -9.95 23.21 5.67
N VAL A 19 -11.22 23.30 6.06
CA VAL A 19 -11.64 23.85 7.36
C VAL A 19 -11.11 22.94 8.47
N SER A 20 -10.06 23.38 9.17
CA SER A 20 -9.56 22.73 10.38
C SER A 20 -10.42 23.14 11.58
N ASN A 21 -11.31 22.27 12.05
CA ASN A 21 -11.91 22.45 13.37
C ASN A 21 -10.86 22.15 14.45
N GLY A 22 -10.41 23.20 15.14
CA GLY A 22 -9.52 23.11 16.29
C GLY A 22 -10.23 22.56 17.52
N GLY A 23 -10.06 21.26 17.78
CA GLY A 23 -10.22 20.66 19.11
C GLY A 23 -8.85 20.56 19.81
N PRO A 24 -8.80 20.47 21.15
CA PRO A 24 -7.56 20.61 21.90
C PRO A 24 -6.56 19.52 21.54
N SER A 25 -5.44 19.96 20.95
CA SER A 25 -4.29 19.12 20.60
C SER A 25 -3.63 18.56 21.85
N THR A 26 -4.01 17.36 22.27
CA THR A 26 -3.10 16.53 23.06
C THR A 26 -2.01 16.05 22.12
N SER A 27 -0.83 16.66 22.25
CA SER A 27 0.40 16.25 21.59
C SER A 27 0.72 14.80 21.95
N VAL A 28 0.35 13.86 21.09
CA VAL A 28 0.87 12.49 21.15
C VAL A 28 2.29 12.57 20.61
N GLU A 29 3.26 12.66 21.51
CA GLU A 29 4.68 12.48 21.17
C GLU A 29 4.81 11.16 20.39
N ALA A 30 5.20 11.25 19.12
CA ALA A 30 5.54 10.09 18.33
C ALA A 30 6.76 9.41 18.97
N GLN A 31 6.51 8.36 19.76
CA GLN A 31 7.57 7.55 20.37
C GLN A 31 8.49 7.06 19.26
N LYS A 32 9.77 7.47 19.32
CA LYS A 32 10.80 6.94 18.42
C LYS A 32 10.83 5.41 18.56
N PRO A 33 10.92 4.66 17.45
CA PRO A 33 10.97 3.20 17.52
C PRO A 33 12.19 2.77 18.32
N VAL A 34 11.95 2.15 19.48
CA VAL A 34 13.01 1.54 20.29
C VAL A 34 13.56 0.37 19.48
N LYS A 35 14.83 0.43 19.07
CA LYS A 35 15.52 -0.72 18.47
C LYS A 35 15.59 -1.82 19.54
N ARG A 36 14.79 -2.87 19.36
CA ARG A 36 14.85 -4.06 20.21
C ARG A 36 15.94 -4.96 19.62
N ASN A 37 16.84 -5.47 20.46
CA ASN A 37 17.80 -6.48 20.03
C ASN A 37 17.21 -7.86 20.36
N ILE A 38 16.34 -8.36 19.47
CA ILE A 38 15.64 -9.63 19.67
C ILE A 38 16.53 -10.78 19.19
N ILE A 39 16.89 -11.66 20.11
CA ILE A 39 17.67 -12.88 19.83
C ILE A 39 16.67 -14.01 19.60
N VAL A 40 16.82 -14.72 18.49
CA VAL A 40 16.09 -15.96 18.21
C VAL A 40 17.01 -17.12 18.52
N ASP A 41 16.54 -18.04 19.37
CA ASP A 41 17.30 -19.19 19.87
C ASP A 41 16.48 -20.49 19.77
N ASP A 42 17.12 -21.62 20.08
CA ASP A 42 16.49 -22.95 19.99
C ASP A 42 15.31 -23.12 20.98
N GLN A 43 15.25 -22.31 22.04
CA GLN A 43 14.14 -22.35 23.00
C GLN A 43 12.91 -21.59 22.47
N HIS A 44 13.12 -20.62 21.59
CA HIS A 44 12.08 -19.79 20.97
C HIS A 44 12.29 -19.71 19.45
N PRO A 45 12.15 -20.84 18.73
CA PRO A 45 12.44 -20.90 17.31
C PRO A 45 11.46 -20.01 16.53
N PHE A 46 11.99 -19.29 15.54
CA PHE A 46 11.20 -18.50 14.60
C PHE A 46 11.60 -18.86 13.17
N ASP A 47 10.68 -19.48 12.44
CA ASP A 47 10.88 -19.84 11.04
C ASP A 47 10.55 -18.65 10.13
N LEU A 48 11.61 -17.97 9.68
CA LEU A 48 11.51 -16.78 8.85
C LEU A 48 10.95 -17.08 7.45
N ASP A 49 11.32 -18.22 6.87
CA ASP A 49 10.89 -18.63 5.52
C ASP A 49 9.40 -18.98 5.53
N LEU A 50 8.95 -19.74 6.53
CA LEU A 50 7.54 -20.06 6.70
C LEU A 50 6.71 -18.79 6.93
N TYR A 51 7.18 -17.89 7.80
CA TYR A 51 6.50 -16.62 8.06
C TYR A 51 6.36 -15.78 6.80
N ILE A 52 7.42 -15.65 6.00
CA ILE A 52 7.40 -14.78 4.83
C ILE A 52 6.68 -15.38 3.62
N SER A 53 6.52 -16.71 3.57
CA SER A 53 5.87 -17.41 2.45
C SER A 53 4.45 -16.92 2.14
N SER A 54 3.75 -16.37 3.15
CA SER A 54 2.40 -15.81 3.03
C SER A 54 2.36 -14.37 2.51
N TYR A 55 3.52 -13.76 2.23
CA TYR A 55 3.63 -12.37 1.79
C TYR A 55 4.44 -12.28 0.50
N LYS A 56 4.12 -11.28 -0.32
CA LYS A 56 4.83 -10.99 -1.57
C LYS A 56 5.07 -9.49 -1.74
N GLY A 57 5.96 -9.14 -2.67
CA GLY A 57 6.23 -7.77 -3.08
C GLY A 57 6.57 -6.85 -1.90
N GLN A 58 5.96 -5.66 -1.88
CA GLN A 58 6.24 -4.63 -0.88
C GLN A 58 5.90 -5.05 0.55
N ALA A 59 4.85 -5.86 0.74
CA ALA A 59 4.46 -6.33 2.06
C ALA A 59 5.52 -7.26 2.66
N ALA A 60 6.05 -8.19 1.85
CA ALA A 60 7.13 -9.07 2.27
C ALA A 60 8.40 -8.27 2.60
N ILE A 61 8.80 -7.36 1.73
CA ILE A 61 10.00 -6.54 1.92
C ILE A 61 9.93 -5.71 3.20
N LYS A 62 8.80 -5.05 3.46
CA LYS A 62 8.61 -4.27 4.70
C LYS A 62 8.73 -5.13 5.95
N ARG A 63 8.16 -6.34 5.94
CA ARG A 63 8.25 -7.29 7.06
C ARG A 63 9.67 -7.79 7.29
N LEU A 64 10.37 -8.16 6.22
CA LEU A 64 11.76 -8.61 6.28
C LEU A 64 12.68 -7.50 6.79
N ARG A 65 12.52 -6.27 6.31
CA ARG A 65 13.27 -5.11 6.82
C ARG A 65 12.98 -4.83 8.29
N PHE A 66 11.73 -5.01 8.72
CA PHE A 66 11.38 -4.91 10.14
C PHE A 66 12.10 -5.97 10.98
N VAL A 67 12.12 -7.24 10.54
CA VAL A 67 12.85 -8.31 11.22
C VAL A 67 14.35 -7.99 11.26
N ALA A 68 14.95 -7.59 10.13
CA ALA A 68 16.36 -7.24 10.07
C ALA A 68 16.74 -6.09 11.03
N ALA A 69 15.86 -5.09 11.18
CA ALA A 69 16.11 -3.97 12.07
C ALA A 69 15.99 -4.31 13.57
N ASN A 70 15.32 -5.41 13.92
CA ASN A 70 14.98 -5.76 15.31
C ASN A 70 15.55 -7.11 15.78
N SER A 71 16.15 -7.91 14.90
CA SER A 71 16.76 -9.18 15.29
C SER A 71 18.17 -9.27 14.73
N THR A 72 19.16 -9.39 15.62
CA THR A 72 20.57 -9.52 15.23
C THR A 72 20.88 -10.92 14.70
N THR A 73 20.21 -11.96 15.22
CA THR A 73 20.37 -13.35 14.76
C THR A 73 19.81 -13.56 13.36
N LEU A 74 18.66 -12.95 13.05
CA LEU A 74 18.00 -13.10 11.74
C LEU A 74 18.37 -12.01 10.74
N GLN A 75 19.22 -11.05 11.11
CA GLN A 75 19.47 -9.85 10.31
C GLN A 75 19.95 -10.17 8.89
N ALA A 76 20.96 -11.03 8.77
CA ALA A 76 21.55 -11.38 7.49
C ALA A 76 20.55 -12.13 6.60
N ASP A 77 19.85 -13.13 7.15
CA ASP A 77 18.86 -13.91 6.39
C ASP A 77 17.66 -13.07 5.96
N ALA A 78 17.17 -12.18 6.84
CA ALA A 78 16.07 -11.28 6.51
C ALA A 78 16.43 -10.30 5.39
N LEU A 79 17.65 -9.73 5.41
CA LEU A 79 18.12 -8.89 4.32
C LEU A 79 18.33 -9.69 3.02
N ARG A 80 18.87 -10.90 3.09
CA ARG A 80 19.03 -11.78 1.92
C ARG A 80 17.68 -12.06 1.24
N LEU A 81 16.69 -12.47 2.03
CA LEU A 81 15.33 -12.70 1.52
C LEU A 81 14.71 -11.41 0.98
N ALA A 82 15.00 -10.25 1.58
CA ALA A 82 14.46 -8.97 1.09
C ALA A 82 15.04 -8.61 -0.29
N ILE A 83 16.33 -8.86 -0.49
CA ILE A 83 17.02 -8.69 -1.78
C ILE A 83 16.40 -9.60 -2.84
N GLU A 84 16.14 -10.86 -2.50
CA GLU A 84 15.49 -11.84 -3.39
C GLU A 84 14.08 -11.38 -3.79
N GLN A 85 13.28 -10.89 -2.84
CA GLN A 85 11.94 -10.36 -3.09
C GLN A 85 11.98 -9.12 -4.01
N VAL A 86 12.93 -8.20 -3.81
CA VAL A 86 13.09 -7.01 -4.67
C VAL A 86 13.41 -7.41 -6.10
N LYS A 87 14.32 -8.38 -6.29
CA LYS A 87 14.66 -8.88 -7.63
C LYS A 87 13.49 -9.63 -8.27
N ALA A 88 12.84 -10.52 -7.53
CA ALA A 88 11.73 -11.33 -8.03
C ALA A 88 10.53 -10.48 -8.48
N ALA A 89 10.22 -9.41 -7.73
CA ALA A 89 9.12 -8.50 -8.03
C ALA A 89 9.51 -7.34 -8.98
N ASN A 90 10.75 -7.28 -9.45
CA ASN A 90 11.29 -6.17 -10.25
C ASN A 90 10.95 -4.80 -9.63
N ILE A 91 11.24 -4.64 -8.35
CA ILE A 91 10.96 -3.42 -7.58
C ILE A 91 12.07 -2.38 -7.78
N ASP A 92 11.86 -1.17 -7.26
CA ASP A 92 12.78 -0.04 -7.26
C ASP A 92 14.27 -0.43 -7.07
N VAL A 93 15.10 0.03 -8.00
CA VAL A 93 16.53 -0.29 -8.07
C VAL A 93 17.33 0.39 -6.96
N ASN A 94 16.86 1.51 -6.42
CA ASN A 94 17.53 2.18 -5.31
C ASN A 94 17.37 1.37 -4.03
N LEU A 95 16.18 0.78 -3.81
CA LEU A 95 15.94 -0.12 -2.70
C LEU A 95 16.81 -1.38 -2.81
N TYR A 96 16.95 -1.96 -4.00
CA TYR A 96 17.89 -3.08 -4.22
C TYR A 96 19.32 -2.71 -3.80
N HIS A 97 19.83 -1.57 -4.31
CA HIS A 97 21.15 -1.09 -3.97
C HIS A 97 21.33 -0.90 -2.46
N GLN A 98 20.38 -0.23 -1.80
CA GLN A 98 20.40 0.00 -0.36
C GLN A 98 20.47 -1.31 0.43
N LEU A 99 19.65 -2.30 0.10
CA LEU A 99 19.61 -3.57 0.81
C LEU A 99 20.91 -4.37 0.63
N VAL A 100 21.49 -4.39 -0.58
CA VAL A 100 22.77 -5.06 -0.83
C VAL A 100 23.90 -4.36 -0.07
N THR A 101 23.93 -3.03 -0.06
CA THR A 101 24.90 -2.27 0.74
C THR A 101 24.76 -2.57 2.23
N GLU A 102 23.52 -2.57 2.75
CA GLU A 102 23.23 -2.86 4.17
C GLU A 102 23.67 -4.28 4.54
N TYR A 103 23.34 -5.28 3.71
CA TYR A 103 23.74 -6.67 3.91
C TYR A 103 25.26 -6.84 3.92
N ASN A 104 25.97 -6.25 2.96
CA ASN A 104 27.43 -6.36 2.86
C ASN A 104 28.18 -5.63 3.98
N ALA A 105 27.52 -4.68 4.66
CA ALA A 105 28.10 -3.96 5.80
C ALA A 105 27.97 -4.74 7.13
N LEU A 106 27.24 -5.85 7.17
CA LEU A 106 27.05 -6.64 8.38
C LEU A 106 28.34 -7.38 8.78
N PRO A 107 28.79 -7.30 10.05
CA PRO A 107 29.96 -8.03 10.52
C PRO A 107 29.83 -9.56 10.44
N SER A 108 28.60 -10.08 10.48
CA SER A 108 28.30 -11.51 10.39
C SER A 108 28.37 -12.07 8.96
N VAL A 109 28.44 -11.20 7.94
CA VAL A 109 28.45 -11.59 6.54
C VAL A 109 29.88 -11.71 6.04
N HIS A 110 30.30 -12.94 5.73
CA HIS A 110 31.62 -13.22 5.15
C HIS A 110 31.59 -13.32 3.62
N LYS A 111 30.43 -13.65 3.04
CA LYS A 111 30.22 -13.71 1.59
C LYS A 111 29.35 -12.56 1.14
N GLN A 112 29.98 -11.58 0.50
CA GLN A 112 29.29 -10.41 -0.02
C GLN A 112 28.46 -10.74 -1.26
N ILE A 113 27.35 -10.02 -1.42
CA ILE A 113 26.51 -10.02 -2.62
C ILE A 113 27.02 -8.93 -3.56
N THR A 114 27.34 -9.30 -4.81
CA THR A 114 27.70 -8.33 -5.85
C THR A 114 26.45 -7.67 -6.42
N LEU A 115 26.49 -6.35 -6.61
CA LEU A 115 25.42 -5.61 -7.27
C LEU A 115 25.24 -6.08 -8.72
N ASP A 116 23.98 -6.32 -9.11
CA ASP A 116 23.60 -6.75 -10.44
C ASP A 116 23.28 -5.50 -11.29
N GLN A 117 24.33 -4.93 -11.89
CA GLN A 117 24.24 -3.69 -12.66
C GLN A 117 23.37 -3.84 -13.92
N ASP A 118 23.39 -5.03 -14.53
CA ASP A 118 22.60 -5.33 -15.73
C ASP A 118 21.12 -5.39 -15.39
N TRP A 119 20.74 -6.06 -14.28
CA TRP A 119 19.37 -6.08 -13.80
C TRP A 119 18.90 -4.67 -13.44
N MET A 120 19.70 -3.88 -12.71
CA MET A 120 19.32 -2.52 -12.33
C MET A 120 19.06 -1.64 -13.55
N THR A 121 19.93 -1.69 -14.56
CA THR A 121 19.75 -0.91 -15.80
C THR A 121 18.47 -1.32 -16.54
N LYS A 122 18.23 -2.64 -16.69
CA LYS A 122 17.04 -3.17 -17.37
C LYS A 122 15.75 -2.82 -16.64
N VAL A 123 15.69 -3.05 -15.33
CA VAL A 123 14.50 -2.77 -14.52
C VAL A 123 14.22 -1.27 -14.48
N LYS A 124 15.24 -0.44 -14.31
CA LYS A 124 15.08 1.02 -14.35
C LYS A 124 14.48 1.48 -15.68
N ALA A 125 15.07 1.07 -16.80
CA ALA A 125 14.57 1.44 -18.13
C ALA A 125 13.12 0.95 -18.35
N ALA A 126 12.79 -0.28 -17.93
CA ALA A 126 11.45 -0.82 -18.06
C ALA A 126 10.42 -0.07 -17.20
N LYS A 127 10.76 0.28 -15.95
CA LYS A 127 9.88 1.01 -15.04
C LYS A 127 9.69 2.47 -15.48
N ASP A 128 10.76 3.13 -15.93
CA ASP A 128 10.69 4.49 -16.47
C ASP A 128 9.77 4.51 -17.71
N ALA A 129 9.96 3.58 -18.66
CA ALA A 129 9.11 3.48 -19.85
C ALA A 129 7.64 3.17 -19.53
N GLU A 130 7.37 2.29 -18.57
CA GLU A 130 6.00 1.99 -18.11
C GLU A 130 5.36 3.20 -17.44
N GLY A 131 6.10 3.92 -16.60
CA GLY A 131 5.65 5.15 -15.96
C GLY A 131 5.27 6.23 -16.98
N ASP A 132 6.10 6.43 -18.00
CA ASP A 132 5.84 7.39 -19.09
C ASP A 132 4.61 6.99 -19.90
N ARG A 133 4.48 5.69 -20.25
CA ARG A 133 3.31 5.15 -20.96
C ARG A 133 2.01 5.43 -20.20
N LEU A 134 1.97 5.11 -18.91
CA LEU A 134 0.78 5.31 -18.06
C LEU A 134 0.41 6.80 -17.93
N GLN A 135 1.40 7.70 -17.86
CA GLN A 135 1.15 9.14 -17.82
C GLN A 135 0.58 9.68 -19.14
N VAL A 136 1.10 9.21 -20.27
CA VAL A 136 0.58 9.56 -21.61
C VAL A 136 -0.87 9.08 -21.78
N GLU A 137 -1.18 7.86 -21.33
CA GLU A 137 -2.53 7.30 -21.34
C GLU A 137 -3.50 8.15 -20.51
N LEU A 138 -3.13 8.48 -19.27
CA LEU A 138 -3.94 9.34 -18.42
C LEU A 138 -4.22 10.69 -19.08
N LYS A 139 -3.20 11.33 -19.66
CA LYS A 139 -3.33 12.61 -20.36
C LYS A 139 -4.27 12.51 -21.56
N THR A 140 -4.17 11.43 -22.31
CA THR A 140 -5.00 11.17 -23.49
C THR A 140 -6.47 11.02 -23.10
N TYR A 141 -6.78 10.19 -22.10
CA TYR A 141 -8.16 9.97 -21.65
C TYR A 141 -8.76 11.21 -20.99
N THR A 142 -7.94 11.98 -20.26
CA THR A 142 -8.37 13.24 -19.64
C THR A 142 -8.71 14.28 -20.71
N THR A 143 -7.86 14.45 -21.73
CA THR A 143 -8.11 15.35 -22.87
C THR A 143 -9.37 14.96 -23.64
N ASN A 144 -9.59 13.65 -23.82
CA ASN A 144 -10.74 13.12 -24.56
C ASN A 144 -12.02 13.02 -23.71
N LEU A 145 -11.97 13.41 -22.42
CA LEU A 145 -13.10 13.40 -21.48
C LEU A 145 -13.77 12.02 -21.30
N ILE A 146 -13.00 10.93 -21.39
CA ILE A 146 -13.51 9.56 -21.24
C ILE A 146 -13.42 9.13 -19.78
N LYS A 147 -14.52 9.31 -19.02
CA LYS A 147 -14.54 9.12 -17.55
C LYS A 147 -14.01 7.76 -17.09
N GLU A 148 -14.50 6.65 -17.65
CA GLU A 148 -14.11 5.32 -17.17
C GLU A 148 -12.64 5.01 -17.46
N SER A 149 -12.14 5.39 -18.63
CA SER A 149 -10.72 5.23 -18.98
C SER A 149 -9.82 6.11 -18.11
N THR A 150 -10.23 7.35 -17.80
CA THR A 150 -9.51 8.21 -16.86
C THR A 150 -9.47 7.61 -15.45
N ARG A 151 -10.59 7.02 -14.99
CA ARG A 151 -10.64 6.32 -13.69
C ARG A 151 -9.65 5.15 -13.65
N MET A 152 -9.64 4.33 -14.70
CA MET A 152 -8.72 3.19 -14.79
C MET A 152 -7.26 3.63 -14.87
N ALA A 153 -6.95 4.67 -15.64
CA ALA A 153 -5.60 5.23 -15.70
C ALA A 153 -5.10 5.75 -14.34
N TYR A 154 -5.97 6.41 -13.54
CA TYR A 154 -5.62 6.80 -12.17
C TYR A 154 -5.37 5.61 -11.24
N ARG A 155 -6.19 4.55 -11.34
CA ARG A 155 -5.98 3.32 -10.58
C ARG A 155 -4.66 2.67 -10.95
N ASP A 156 -4.36 2.56 -12.24
CA ASP A 156 -3.19 1.86 -12.75
C ASP A 156 -1.90 2.63 -12.41
N LEU A 157 -1.90 3.97 -12.48
CA LEU A 157 -0.80 4.79 -11.94
C LEU A 157 -0.65 4.62 -10.42
N GLY A 158 -1.76 4.60 -9.66
CA GLY A 158 -1.72 4.35 -8.23
C GLY A 158 -1.08 3.00 -7.88
N ASN A 159 -1.47 1.94 -8.60
CA ASN A 159 -0.90 0.60 -8.46
C ASN A 159 0.57 0.55 -8.87
N PHE A 160 0.95 1.25 -9.95
CA PHE A 160 2.33 1.37 -10.40
C PHE A 160 3.21 1.98 -9.31
N TYR A 161 2.84 3.14 -8.76
CA TYR A 161 3.58 3.77 -7.68
C TYR A 161 3.57 2.94 -6.39
N ARG A 162 2.47 2.26 -6.06
CA ARG A 162 2.41 1.30 -4.94
C ARG A 162 3.42 0.18 -5.13
N SER A 163 3.57 -0.36 -6.35
CA SER A 163 4.55 -1.42 -6.65
C SER A 163 6.00 -0.94 -6.46
N LEU A 164 6.29 0.33 -6.75
CA LEU A 164 7.60 0.93 -6.51
C LEU A 164 7.87 1.23 -5.02
N GLY A 165 6.84 1.19 -4.18
CA GLY A 165 6.91 1.60 -2.78
C GLY A 165 6.74 3.11 -2.58
N ASP A 166 6.47 3.88 -3.65
CA ASP A 166 6.12 5.29 -3.59
C ASP A 166 4.65 5.46 -3.19
N THR A 167 4.44 5.30 -1.90
CA THR A 167 3.11 5.35 -1.31
C THR A 167 2.49 6.76 -1.32
N GLY A 168 3.30 7.81 -1.44
CA GLY A 168 2.81 9.19 -1.53
C GLY A 168 2.14 9.47 -2.87
N ASN A 169 2.83 9.16 -3.96
CA ASN A 169 2.24 9.30 -5.30
C ASN A 169 1.09 8.32 -5.52
N ALA A 170 1.17 7.09 -4.98
CA ALA A 170 0.08 6.14 -5.07
C ALA A 170 -1.24 6.70 -4.48
N LEU A 171 -1.19 7.23 -3.24
CA LEU A 171 -2.37 7.79 -2.58
C LEU A 171 -2.91 9.03 -3.32
N LYS A 172 -2.01 9.86 -3.87
CA LYS A 172 -2.37 11.02 -4.70
C LYS A 172 -3.19 10.60 -5.92
N HIS A 173 -2.74 9.59 -6.66
CA HIS A 173 -3.45 9.11 -7.85
C HIS A 173 -4.79 8.45 -7.51
N TYR A 174 -4.86 7.63 -6.44
CA TYR A 174 -6.15 7.11 -5.98
C TYR A 174 -7.13 8.23 -5.64
N SER A 175 -6.69 9.26 -4.91
CA SER A 175 -7.55 10.38 -4.52
C SER A 175 -8.06 11.18 -5.72
N LYS A 176 -7.19 11.44 -6.70
CA LYS A 176 -7.53 12.22 -7.90
C LYS A 176 -8.50 11.47 -8.84
N GLY A 177 -8.47 10.13 -8.83
CA GLY A 177 -9.42 9.30 -9.56
C GLY A 177 -10.90 9.48 -9.14
N ARG A 178 -11.16 10.09 -7.98
CA ARG A 178 -12.53 10.30 -7.45
C ARG A 178 -13.44 11.04 -8.42
N GLU A 179 -12.94 12.08 -9.10
CA GLU A 179 -13.73 12.92 -10.01
C GLU A 179 -14.26 12.14 -11.22
N SER A 180 -13.58 11.04 -11.57
CA SER A 180 -13.95 10.16 -12.68
C SER A 180 -14.90 9.03 -12.25
N CYS A 181 -15.22 8.91 -10.95
CA CYS A 181 -16.16 7.92 -10.45
C CYS A 181 -17.61 8.31 -10.76
N THR A 182 -18.39 7.37 -11.30
CA THR A 182 -19.80 7.58 -11.68
C THR A 182 -20.78 6.73 -10.88
N THR A 183 -20.29 5.70 -10.17
CA THR A 183 -21.10 4.81 -9.34
C THR A 183 -20.54 4.74 -7.93
N ALA A 184 -21.38 4.37 -6.95
CA ALA A 184 -20.92 4.12 -5.59
C ALA A 184 -19.89 2.98 -5.53
N GLY A 185 -19.99 1.97 -6.41
CA GLY A 185 -19.00 0.91 -6.55
C GLY A 185 -17.61 1.43 -6.97
N HIS A 186 -17.55 2.41 -7.86
CA HIS A 186 -16.26 3.03 -8.25
C HIS A 186 -15.61 3.74 -7.06
N VAL A 187 -16.42 4.47 -6.27
CA VAL A 187 -15.95 5.17 -5.06
C VAL A 187 -15.49 4.16 -4.00
N LEU A 188 -16.21 3.05 -3.83
CA LEU A 188 -15.81 1.97 -2.92
C LEU A 188 -14.45 1.39 -3.31
N GLN A 189 -14.28 0.94 -4.56
CA GLN A 189 -13.03 0.34 -5.04
C GLN A 189 -11.82 1.26 -4.83
N MET A 190 -11.98 2.56 -5.13
CA MET A 190 -10.93 3.56 -4.95
C MET A 190 -10.55 3.73 -3.47
N ASN A 191 -11.53 3.87 -2.57
CA ASN A 191 -11.25 4.00 -1.14
C ASN A 191 -10.66 2.70 -0.56
N MET A 192 -11.08 1.53 -1.05
CA MET A 192 -10.49 0.24 -0.68
C MET A 192 -9.01 0.17 -1.02
N ALA A 193 -8.62 0.57 -2.24
CA ALA A 193 -7.21 0.63 -2.63
C ALA A 193 -6.38 1.58 -1.75
N ALA A 194 -6.97 2.72 -1.36
CA ALA A 194 -6.35 3.65 -0.42
C ALA A 194 -6.24 3.07 1.01
N VAL A 195 -7.27 2.38 1.52
CA VAL A 195 -7.22 1.70 2.83
C VAL A 195 -6.11 0.66 2.84
N GLU A 196 -6.02 -0.17 1.81
CA GLU A 196 -4.95 -1.18 1.69
C GLU A 196 -3.56 -0.55 1.74
N LEU A 197 -3.34 0.52 0.97
CA LEU A 197 -2.08 1.25 0.96
C LEU A 197 -1.75 1.86 2.34
N LEU A 198 -2.74 2.41 3.03
CA LEU A 198 -2.56 3.03 4.36
C LEU A 198 -2.28 1.98 5.45
N VAL A 199 -2.90 0.80 5.36
CA VAL A 199 -2.57 -0.36 6.20
C VAL A 199 -1.11 -0.77 5.97
N GLU A 200 -0.64 -0.82 4.73
CA GLU A 200 0.77 -1.12 4.41
C GLU A 200 1.76 -0.04 4.87
N GLN A 201 1.33 1.22 4.99
CA GLN A 201 2.12 2.31 5.57
C GLN A 201 2.10 2.32 7.10
N LEU A 202 1.23 1.54 7.73
CA LEU A 202 0.94 1.64 9.17
C LEU A 202 0.46 3.05 9.57
N ASN A 203 -0.20 3.77 8.67
CA ASN A 203 -0.72 5.12 8.92
C ASN A 203 -2.10 5.05 9.58
N PHE A 204 -2.14 4.61 10.83
CA PHE A 204 -3.38 4.29 11.55
C PHE A 204 -4.35 5.45 11.67
N ALA A 205 -3.86 6.69 11.70
CA ALA A 205 -4.71 7.88 11.78
C ALA A 205 -5.55 8.08 10.51
N GLN A 206 -4.95 7.91 9.32
CA GLN A 206 -5.66 8.11 8.06
C GLN A 206 -6.56 6.93 7.65
N ILE A 207 -6.30 5.72 8.19
CA ILE A 207 -7.12 4.54 7.90
C ILE A 207 -8.60 4.81 8.21
N TYR A 208 -8.93 5.37 9.38
CA TYR A 208 -10.32 5.65 9.75
C TYR A 208 -11.05 6.54 8.74
N SER A 209 -10.39 7.60 8.27
CA SER A 209 -10.98 8.55 7.31
C SER A 209 -11.33 7.87 5.99
N TYR A 210 -10.50 6.95 5.52
CA TYR A 210 -10.76 6.21 4.29
C TYR A 210 -11.71 5.03 4.48
N VAL A 211 -11.69 4.38 5.66
CA VAL A 211 -12.68 3.36 6.01
C VAL A 211 -14.08 3.97 6.07
N PHE A 212 -14.25 5.11 6.73
CA PHE A 212 -15.55 5.81 6.78
C PHE A 212 -16.08 6.16 5.38
N LYS A 213 -15.21 6.67 4.50
CA LYS A 213 -15.56 6.97 3.09
C LYS A 213 -15.96 5.70 2.32
N ALA A 214 -15.26 4.60 2.54
CA ALA A 214 -15.55 3.32 1.91
C ALA A 214 -16.85 2.70 2.43
N GLU A 215 -17.13 2.74 3.73
CA GLU A 215 -18.37 2.26 4.33
C GLU A 215 -19.58 3.02 3.81
N SER A 216 -19.49 4.36 3.72
CA SER A 216 -20.56 5.17 3.13
C SER A 216 -20.82 4.85 1.66
N ALA A 217 -19.76 4.59 0.90
CA ALA A 217 -19.87 4.16 -0.50
C ALA A 217 -20.44 2.74 -0.63
N LEU A 218 -20.07 1.83 0.28
CA LEU A 218 -20.58 0.46 0.34
C LEU A 218 -22.08 0.44 0.61
N GLU A 219 -22.55 1.21 1.61
CA GLU A 219 -23.97 1.35 1.91
C GLU A 219 -24.74 1.88 0.68
N SER A 220 -24.24 2.96 0.07
CA SER A 220 -24.84 3.54 -1.14
C SER A 220 -24.90 2.57 -2.32
N ALA A 221 -23.88 1.73 -2.49
CA ALA A 221 -23.83 0.71 -3.54
C ALA A 221 -24.81 -0.43 -3.28
N SER A 222 -24.92 -0.88 -2.02
CA SER A 222 -25.82 -1.95 -1.60
C SER A 222 -27.30 -1.57 -1.73
N THR A 223 -27.66 -0.32 -1.44
CA THR A 223 -29.05 0.17 -1.55
C THR A 223 -29.43 0.54 -2.98
N GLY A 224 -28.47 0.98 -3.80
CA GLY A 224 -28.70 1.40 -5.19
C GLY A 224 -28.98 0.25 -6.18
N GLY A 225 -28.63 -0.99 -5.83
CA GLY A 225 -28.86 -2.19 -6.64
C GLY A 225 -30.32 -2.67 -6.70
N ALA A 226 -31.17 -2.23 -5.77
CA ALA A 226 -32.57 -2.66 -5.70
C ALA A 226 -33.49 -2.08 -6.80
N GLY A 227 -33.01 -1.07 -7.56
CA GLY A 227 -33.83 -0.33 -8.53
C GLY A 227 -33.57 -0.58 -10.01
N ALA A 228 -32.48 -1.28 -10.40
CA ALA A 228 -32.10 -1.38 -11.81
C ALA A 228 -31.27 -2.62 -12.13
N SER A 229 -31.91 -3.80 -12.19
CA SER A 229 -31.69 -4.85 -13.21
C SER A 229 -32.23 -6.21 -12.73
N ALA A 230 -33.45 -6.53 -13.15
CA ALA A 230 -33.88 -7.92 -13.29
C ALA A 230 -33.15 -8.53 -14.50
N GLY A 231 -31.86 -8.84 -14.35
CA GLY A 231 -31.02 -9.48 -15.36
C GLY A 231 -30.34 -10.69 -14.74
N LYS A 232 -30.66 -11.89 -15.25
CA LYS A 232 -30.19 -13.20 -14.75
C LYS A 232 -28.66 -13.27 -14.69
N GLY A 233 -28.12 -13.26 -13.47
CA GLY A 233 -26.72 -13.48 -13.12
C GLY A 233 -26.45 -13.22 -11.63
N ALA A 234 -27.39 -13.58 -10.76
CA ALA A 234 -27.51 -13.09 -9.39
C ALA A 234 -26.91 -14.06 -8.37
N ASP A 235 -25.58 -14.10 -8.26
CA ASP A 235 -24.88 -14.80 -7.17
C ASP A 235 -23.55 -14.13 -6.75
N LYS A 236 -23.28 -12.88 -7.15
CA LYS A 236 -21.94 -12.25 -7.03
C LYS A 236 -21.81 -10.91 -6.29
N PRO A 237 -22.73 -9.94 -6.39
CA PRO A 237 -22.51 -8.62 -5.77
C PRO A 237 -22.53 -8.68 -4.23
N ASP A 238 -23.39 -9.51 -3.64
CA ASP A 238 -23.48 -9.63 -2.17
C ASP A 238 -22.20 -10.20 -1.57
N ALA A 239 -21.56 -11.17 -2.22
CA ALA A 239 -20.30 -11.75 -1.77
C ALA A 239 -19.13 -10.76 -1.85
N GLU A 240 -19.07 -9.93 -2.91
CA GLU A 240 -18.04 -8.90 -3.05
C GLU A 240 -18.22 -7.77 -2.02
N TYR A 241 -19.45 -7.35 -1.77
CA TYR A 241 -19.77 -6.34 -0.75
C TYR A 241 -19.54 -6.87 0.67
N GLU A 242 -19.86 -8.12 0.94
CA GLU A 242 -19.58 -8.73 2.25
C GLU A 242 -18.08 -8.90 2.48
N ARG A 243 -17.32 -9.28 1.43
CA ARG A 243 -15.86 -9.28 1.49
C ARG A 243 -15.32 -7.87 1.73
N ALA A 244 -15.85 -6.85 1.05
CA ALA A 244 -15.44 -5.46 1.28
C ALA A 244 -15.75 -5.01 2.71
N ARG A 245 -16.92 -5.38 3.26
CA ARG A 245 -17.30 -5.10 4.66
C ARG A 245 -16.34 -5.75 5.65
N SER A 246 -16.11 -7.05 5.49
CA SER A 246 -15.17 -7.83 6.30
C SER A 246 -13.76 -7.24 6.23
N LYS A 247 -13.37 -6.77 5.03
CA LYS A 247 -12.14 -6.01 4.89
C LYS A 247 -12.23 -4.73 5.75
N LEU A 248 -13.08 -3.77 5.46
CA LEU A 248 -13.15 -2.51 6.23
C LEU A 248 -13.15 -2.67 7.77
N GLN A 249 -13.81 -3.70 8.30
CA GLN A 249 -13.74 -4.08 9.71
C GLN A 249 -12.33 -4.47 10.19
N LEU A 250 -11.61 -5.33 9.46
CA LEU A 250 -10.24 -5.70 9.85
C LEU A 250 -9.26 -4.51 9.71
N ALA A 251 -9.46 -3.58 8.77
CA ALA A 251 -8.66 -2.34 8.70
C ALA A 251 -8.89 -1.46 9.94
N ASN A 252 -10.15 -1.34 10.38
CA ASN A 252 -10.49 -0.68 11.64
C ASN A 252 -9.82 -1.38 12.84
N GLY A 253 -9.86 -2.71 12.90
CA GLY A 253 -9.19 -3.49 13.95
C GLY A 253 -7.68 -3.25 13.99
N ILE A 254 -7.02 -3.24 12.83
CA ILE A 254 -5.59 -2.93 12.69
C ILE A 254 -5.30 -1.49 13.14
N ALA A 255 -6.13 -0.51 12.75
CA ALA A 255 -5.96 0.88 13.17
C ALA A 255 -6.12 1.06 14.69
N GLN A 256 -7.09 0.37 15.30
CA GLN A 256 -7.28 0.35 16.75
C GLN A 256 -6.06 -0.25 17.46
N LEU A 257 -5.55 -1.39 16.95
CA LEU A 257 -4.37 -2.05 17.49
C LEU A 257 -3.14 -1.12 17.43
N GLY A 258 -2.91 -0.51 16.27
CA GLY A 258 -1.78 0.39 16.04
C GLY A 258 -1.80 1.67 16.88
N GLN A 259 -2.97 2.10 17.34
CA GLN A 259 -3.13 3.24 18.26
C GLN A 259 -3.11 2.84 19.75
N GLY A 260 -2.88 1.57 20.08
CA GLY A 260 -2.87 1.08 21.46
C GLY A 260 -4.26 0.85 22.06
N ASN A 261 -5.32 0.89 21.26
CA ASN A 261 -6.69 0.62 21.71
C ASN A 261 -6.98 -0.90 21.74
N PHE A 262 -6.21 -1.65 22.55
CA PHE A 262 -6.19 -3.11 22.52
C PHE A 262 -7.56 -3.77 22.78
N GLN A 263 -8.35 -3.22 23.70
CA GLN A 263 -9.68 -3.76 24.02
C GLN A 263 -10.61 -3.65 22.80
N LYS A 264 -10.65 -2.48 22.15
CA LYS A 264 -11.48 -2.27 20.94
C LYS A 264 -11.00 -3.18 19.81
N ALA A 265 -9.70 -3.26 19.60
CA ALA A 265 -9.10 -4.11 18.57
C ALA A 265 -9.50 -5.58 18.76
N ALA A 266 -9.39 -6.10 19.98
CA ALA A 266 -9.79 -7.47 20.32
C ALA A 266 -11.26 -7.74 19.99
N TRP A 267 -12.16 -6.84 20.41
CA TRP A 267 -13.59 -6.96 20.08
C TRP A 267 -13.85 -6.91 18.57
N THR A 268 -13.13 -6.07 17.84
CA THR A 268 -13.26 -5.98 16.38
C THR A 268 -12.79 -7.28 15.72
N PHE A 269 -11.65 -7.83 16.12
CA PHE A 269 -11.13 -9.09 15.56
C PHE A 269 -12.03 -10.29 15.86
N LEU A 270 -12.64 -10.36 17.04
CA LEU A 270 -13.59 -11.43 17.39
C LEU A 270 -14.89 -11.38 16.58
N LYS A 271 -15.25 -10.20 16.07
CA LYS A 271 -16.46 -10.00 15.26
C LYS A 271 -16.24 -10.28 13.77
N LEU A 272 -14.99 -10.43 13.32
CA LEU A 272 -14.70 -10.72 11.93
C LEU A 272 -15.29 -12.07 11.54
N GLU A 273 -16.11 -12.07 10.49
CA GLU A 273 -16.64 -13.30 9.91
C GLU A 273 -15.54 -14.05 9.13
N LYS A 274 -15.76 -15.35 8.87
CA LYS A 274 -14.74 -16.27 8.32
C LYS A 274 -14.32 -15.99 6.86
N ASN A 275 -14.85 -14.94 6.22
CA ASN A 275 -14.68 -14.65 4.79
C ASN A 275 -13.69 -13.52 4.50
N VAL A 276 -12.67 -13.34 5.33
CA VAL A 276 -11.52 -12.50 4.98
C VAL A 276 -10.57 -13.34 4.14
N ASP A 277 -10.89 -13.53 2.85
CA ASP A 277 -9.92 -14.05 1.88
C ASP A 277 -8.67 -13.17 1.82
N ASP A 278 -7.60 -13.69 1.21
CA ASP A 278 -6.27 -13.08 1.09
C ASP A 278 -6.35 -11.56 0.84
N TRP A 279 -6.31 -10.79 1.94
CA TRP A 279 -6.57 -9.35 1.87
C TRP A 279 -5.43 -8.68 1.12
N LEU A 280 -4.22 -9.14 1.39
CA LEU A 280 -2.97 -8.66 0.82
C LEU A 280 -2.58 -9.57 -0.35
N GLY A 281 -3.46 -9.68 -1.35
CA GLY A 281 -3.19 -10.43 -2.57
C GLY A 281 -2.20 -9.71 -3.48
N THR A 282 -1.07 -10.37 -3.74
CA THR A 282 -0.09 -10.21 -4.84
C THR A 282 0.67 -8.90 -4.99
#